data_AF-A0A7X7Q809-F1
#
_entry.id   AF-A0A7X7Q809-F1
#
_cell.length_a   1.000
_cell.length_b   1.000
_cell.length_c   1.000
_cell.angle_alpha   90.00
_cell.angle_beta   90.00
_cell.angle_gamma   90.00
#
_symmetry.space_group_name_H-M   'P 1'
#
loop_
_entity.id
_entity.type
_entity.pdbx_description
1 polymer ?
#
loop_
_entity_poly.entity_id
_entity_poly.type
_entity_poly.pdbx_seq_one_letter_code
_entity_poly.pdbx_strand_id
1 'polypeptide(L)'
;MQQGFDRVQYLAMQSEHIAARRAQFGGKLYLEFGGKLFDDMHASRVLPGFTPDNKIEMLETMREDVEVVLAISGKDIAHNKQRADFGISYEADVLRLIDGFRSRDLHVGSVVVTQVTDDNSQARAFRRKLERLGLKVYRHNPIKGYPNDVKHIVSDAGFGRNEYIETERSVVVVTGPGPGSGKMATCLSQLYHDHQRGIRSGYAKYETFPIWNLPLDHPVNIAYEAATADLGDVNMIDPYHLAAYGEQVVNYNRDVEVFPVLNQLFETLIGESPYKSPTDMGVNMVGFCISDEAACVRASEQEVIRRWFKSAVHERAEMLEPDASERIALLMSQLGITQADRPVVGPANAVEKRTKAPAAAIELPGGEVVTGKTSALLGASSAMLINALKTLANIDDRIQLLSPDSIEPIQQLKTGILGSENPRLHTDEV
;
A
#
# COMPACT_ATOMS: atom_id res chain seq x y z
N MET A 1 -6.87 -19.15 9.51
CA MET A 1 -7.54 -18.31 8.49
C MET A 1 -7.59 -19.12 7.21
N GLN A 2 -8.77 -19.25 6.60
CA GLN A 2 -8.96 -19.98 5.35
C GLN A 2 -8.24 -19.22 4.22
N GLN A 3 -7.49 -19.90 3.36
CA GLN A 3 -6.89 -19.28 2.18
C GLN A 3 -7.98 -18.94 1.16
N GLY A 4 -7.87 -17.78 0.53
CA GLY A 4 -8.76 -17.27 -0.51
C GLY A 4 -8.07 -16.80 -1.78
N PHE A 5 -6.74 -16.85 -1.83
CA PHE A 5 -5.93 -16.38 -2.95
C PHE A 5 -4.88 -17.41 -3.36
N ASP A 6 -4.85 -17.75 -4.65
CA ASP A 6 -3.83 -18.62 -5.24
C ASP A 6 -2.60 -17.79 -5.63
N ARG A 7 -1.61 -17.79 -4.74
CA ARG A 7 -0.33 -17.13 -4.96
C ARG A 7 0.45 -17.72 -6.14
N VAL A 8 0.43 -19.04 -6.34
CA VAL A 8 1.21 -19.68 -7.40
C VAL A 8 0.65 -19.28 -8.77
N GLN A 9 -0.68 -19.34 -8.92
CA GLN A 9 -1.37 -18.88 -10.11
C GLN A 9 -1.08 -17.40 -10.39
N TYR A 10 -1.10 -16.56 -9.36
CA TYR A 10 -0.81 -15.13 -9.49
C TYR A 10 0.62 -14.87 -10.00
N LEU A 11 1.64 -15.51 -9.42
CA LEU A 11 3.03 -15.30 -9.85
C LEU A 11 3.22 -15.65 -11.34
N ALA A 12 2.60 -16.74 -11.80
CA ALA A 12 2.64 -17.13 -13.21
C ALA A 12 1.84 -16.16 -14.11
N MET A 13 0.57 -15.93 -13.79
CA MET A 13 -0.34 -15.14 -14.63
C MET A 13 0.07 -13.67 -14.73
N GLN A 14 0.47 -13.07 -13.60
CA GLN A 14 0.85 -11.67 -13.57
C GLN A 14 2.15 -11.41 -14.33
N SER A 15 3.13 -12.32 -14.22
CA SER A 15 4.39 -12.19 -14.93
C SER A 15 4.23 -12.40 -16.44
N GLU A 16 3.43 -13.39 -16.84
CA GLU A 16 3.05 -13.63 -18.23
C GLU A 16 2.33 -12.42 -18.85
N HIS A 17 1.37 -11.82 -18.12
CA HIS A 17 0.62 -10.67 -18.62
C HIS A 17 1.52 -9.43 -18.83
N ILE A 18 2.48 -9.18 -17.92
CA ILE A 18 3.46 -8.10 -18.09
C ILE A 18 4.38 -8.38 -19.29
N ALA A 19 4.83 -9.63 -19.46
CA ALA A 19 5.65 -10.02 -20.61
C ALA A 19 4.90 -9.84 -21.94
N ALA A 20 3.61 -10.21 -21.98
CA ALA A 20 2.74 -10.00 -23.13
C ALA A 20 2.54 -8.51 -23.43
N ARG A 21 2.31 -7.67 -22.40
CA ARG A 21 2.22 -6.21 -22.55
C ARG A 21 3.50 -5.62 -23.14
N ARG A 22 4.68 -6.04 -22.66
CA ARG A 22 5.96 -5.62 -23.22
C ARG A 22 6.09 -5.99 -24.70
N ALA A 23 5.68 -7.21 -25.07
CA ALA A 23 5.76 -7.69 -26.44
C ALA A 23 4.89 -6.86 -27.41
N GLN A 24 3.71 -6.41 -26.97
CA GLN A 24 2.84 -5.52 -27.75
C GLN A 24 3.55 -4.20 -28.16
N PHE A 25 4.46 -3.71 -27.32
CA PHE A 25 5.20 -2.47 -27.57
C PHE A 25 6.55 -2.66 -28.27
N GLY A 26 6.81 -3.85 -28.83
CA GLY A 26 8.05 -4.12 -29.55
C GLY A 26 9.26 -4.38 -28.66
N GLY A 27 9.04 -4.69 -27.37
CA GLY A 27 10.06 -5.27 -26.51
C GLY A 27 10.54 -4.42 -25.35
N LYS A 28 10.09 -3.18 -25.17
CA LYS A 28 10.42 -2.34 -24.00
C LYS A 28 9.19 -1.76 -23.32
N LEU A 29 9.13 -1.84 -22.00
CA LEU A 29 8.00 -1.40 -21.19
C LEU A 29 8.48 -0.61 -19.97
N TYR A 30 7.98 0.62 -19.81
CA TYR A 30 8.07 1.37 -18.56
C TYR A 30 6.81 1.12 -17.74
N LEU A 31 6.98 0.45 -16.61
CA LEU A 31 5.89 0.00 -15.76
C LEU A 31 5.85 0.84 -14.49
N GLU A 32 4.86 1.72 -14.38
CA GLU A 32 4.63 2.46 -13.14
C GLU A 32 4.09 1.51 -12.07
N PHE A 33 4.82 1.36 -10.97
CA PHE A 33 4.35 0.63 -9.79
C PHE A 33 3.76 1.59 -8.76
N GLY A 34 2.44 1.53 -8.59
CA GLY A 34 1.71 2.21 -7.52
C GLY A 34 1.66 1.41 -6.21
N GLY A 35 1.43 2.12 -5.10
CA GLY A 35 1.23 1.53 -3.78
C GLY A 35 2.49 0.97 -3.11
N LYS A 36 2.28 0.10 -2.12
CA LYS A 36 3.34 -0.57 -1.34
C LYS A 36 3.85 -1.80 -2.09
N LEU A 37 5.16 -2.04 -2.06
CA LEU A 37 5.79 -3.15 -2.79
C LEU A 37 6.24 -4.31 -1.89
N PHE A 38 6.93 -4.02 -0.79
CA PHE A 38 7.50 -5.04 0.12
C PHE A 38 6.58 -5.35 1.31
N ASP A 39 5.68 -4.43 1.64
CA ASP A 39 4.96 -4.36 2.90
C ASP A 39 3.45 -4.15 2.69
N ASP A 40 2.87 -4.80 1.67
CA ASP A 40 1.43 -4.70 1.39
C ASP A 40 0.59 -5.55 2.36
N MET A 41 0.63 -5.15 3.62
CA MET A 41 -0.11 -5.77 4.72
C MET A 41 -1.62 -5.62 4.56
N HIS A 42 -2.09 -4.66 3.76
CA HIS A 42 -3.51 -4.54 3.45
C HIS A 42 -3.93 -5.67 2.52
N ALA A 43 -3.22 -5.86 1.40
CA ALA A 43 -3.47 -6.97 0.48
C ALA A 43 -3.44 -8.32 1.21
N SER A 44 -2.47 -8.55 2.10
CA SER A 44 -2.36 -9.83 2.82
C SER A 44 -3.51 -10.11 3.78
N ARG A 45 -4.20 -9.08 4.29
CA ARG A 45 -5.38 -9.23 5.15
C ARG A 45 -6.68 -9.32 4.35
N VAL A 46 -6.74 -8.72 3.17
CA VAL A 46 -7.92 -8.66 2.29
C VAL A 46 -8.00 -9.88 1.38
N LEU A 47 -6.85 -10.41 0.96
CA LEU A 47 -6.69 -11.57 0.07
C LEU A 47 -5.88 -12.67 0.79
N PRO A 48 -6.50 -13.49 1.66
CA PRO A 48 -5.76 -14.49 2.44
C PRO A 48 -4.97 -15.47 1.55
N GLY A 49 -3.65 -15.36 1.53
CA GLY A 49 -2.77 -16.10 0.61
C GLY A 49 -1.83 -15.19 -0.19
N PHE A 50 -2.20 -13.92 -0.36
CA PHE A 50 -1.30 -12.87 -0.85
C PHE A 50 -0.29 -12.49 0.24
N THR A 51 1.01 -12.70 0.01
CA THR A 51 2.04 -12.28 0.99
C THR A 51 2.34 -10.77 0.88
N PRO A 52 2.81 -10.10 1.94
CA PRO A 52 3.11 -8.67 1.88
C PRO A 52 4.11 -8.27 0.78
N ASP A 53 4.98 -9.19 0.38
CA ASP A 53 6.03 -9.06 -0.63
C ASP A 53 5.70 -9.74 -1.97
N ASN A 54 4.46 -10.20 -2.17
CA ASN A 54 4.07 -11.00 -3.33
C ASN A 54 4.34 -10.32 -4.69
N LYS A 55 4.33 -8.97 -4.72
CA LYS A 55 4.68 -8.17 -5.90
C LYS A 55 6.16 -8.27 -6.23
N ILE A 56 7.02 -8.35 -5.21
CA ILE A 56 8.47 -8.51 -5.37
C ILE A 56 8.78 -9.91 -5.85
N GLU A 57 8.16 -10.93 -5.26
CA GLU A 57 8.31 -12.29 -5.75
C GLU A 57 7.83 -12.45 -7.20
N MET A 58 6.79 -11.73 -7.60
CA MET A 58 6.36 -11.69 -9.00
C MET A 58 7.45 -11.09 -9.91
N LEU A 59 8.15 -10.04 -9.47
CA LEU A 59 9.28 -9.49 -10.22
C LEU A 59 10.49 -10.43 -10.25
N GLU A 60 10.71 -11.21 -9.19
CA GLU A 60 11.77 -12.22 -9.12
C GLU A 60 11.62 -13.30 -10.20
N THR A 61 10.39 -13.64 -10.63
CA THR A 61 10.17 -14.63 -11.70
C THR A 61 10.66 -14.16 -13.08
N MET A 62 10.79 -12.85 -13.26
CA MET A 62 11.27 -12.20 -14.50
C MET A 62 12.53 -11.36 -14.26
N ARG A 63 13.34 -11.74 -13.25
CA ARG A 63 14.44 -10.91 -12.75
C ARG A 63 15.46 -10.52 -13.81
N GLU A 64 15.68 -11.33 -14.85
CA GLU A 64 16.65 -11.01 -15.92
C GLU A 64 16.17 -9.85 -16.81
N ASP A 65 14.85 -9.66 -16.93
CA ASP A 65 14.22 -8.62 -17.75
C ASP A 65 13.94 -7.32 -16.98
N VAL A 66 13.97 -7.34 -15.64
CA VAL A 66 13.51 -6.23 -14.79
C VAL A 66 14.63 -5.31 -14.34
N GLU A 67 14.52 -4.01 -14.63
CA GLU A 67 15.36 -2.95 -14.06
C GLU A 67 14.50 -1.99 -13.23
N VAL A 68 14.94 -1.69 -12.01
CA VAL A 68 14.25 -0.76 -11.11
C VAL A 68 14.83 0.65 -11.23
N VAL A 69 13.94 1.61 -11.45
CA VAL A 69 14.21 3.05 -11.40
C VAL A 69 13.42 3.67 -10.26
N LEU A 70 14.11 4.34 -9.34
CA LEU A 70 13.48 4.98 -8.19
C LEU A 70 13.28 6.47 -8.43
N ALA A 71 12.02 6.91 -8.45
CA ALA A 71 11.66 8.32 -8.55
C ALA A 71 11.47 8.94 -7.17
N ILE A 72 12.07 10.11 -6.95
CA ILE A 72 11.89 10.93 -5.75
C ILE A 72 11.74 12.40 -6.13
N SER A 73 10.77 13.07 -5.52
CA SER A 73 10.52 14.50 -5.77
C SER A 73 11.54 15.38 -5.05
N GLY A 74 12.19 16.28 -5.78
CA GLY A 74 13.05 17.32 -5.24
C GLY A 74 12.32 18.23 -4.25
N LYS A 75 11.01 18.45 -4.44
CA LYS A 75 10.18 19.18 -3.46
C LYS A 75 10.01 18.39 -2.17
N ASP A 76 9.79 17.08 -2.25
CA ASP A 76 9.61 16.23 -1.06
C ASP A 76 10.91 16.13 -0.25
N ILE A 77 12.06 16.11 -0.94
CA ILE A 77 13.39 16.23 -0.32
C ILE A 77 13.51 17.58 0.41
N ALA A 78 13.17 18.68 -0.26
CA ALA A 78 13.27 20.02 0.34
C ALA A 78 12.38 20.21 1.59
N HIS A 79 11.21 19.57 1.62
CA HIS A 79 10.29 19.60 2.77
C HIS A 79 10.56 18.50 3.81
N ASN A 80 11.60 17.68 3.63
CA ASN A 80 11.89 16.52 4.47
C ASN A 80 10.64 15.65 4.72
N LYS A 81 9.90 15.36 3.65
CA LYS A 81 8.63 14.62 3.72
C LYS A 81 8.85 13.27 4.38
N GLN A 82 8.01 12.95 5.35
CA GLN A 82 8.05 11.69 6.10
C GLN A 82 7.10 10.66 5.49
N ARG A 83 7.53 9.41 5.45
CA ARG A 83 6.66 8.26 5.16
C ARG A 83 6.03 7.79 6.47
N ALA A 84 4.72 8.01 6.61
CA ALA A 84 3.97 7.77 7.84
C ALA A 84 4.08 6.31 8.34
N ASP A 85 4.15 5.33 7.44
CA ASP A 85 4.23 3.91 7.80
C ASP A 85 5.45 3.54 8.64
N PHE A 86 6.59 4.20 8.38
CA PHE A 86 7.88 3.86 8.97
C PHE A 86 8.47 4.98 9.83
N GLY A 87 7.90 6.20 9.76
CA GLY A 87 8.46 7.35 10.46
C GLY A 87 9.85 7.76 9.95
N ILE A 88 10.16 7.51 8.68
CA ILE A 88 11.43 7.88 8.04
C ILE A 88 11.21 8.86 6.89
N SER A 89 12.24 9.65 6.56
CA SER A 89 12.19 10.57 5.42
C SER A 89 12.12 9.82 4.09
N TYR A 90 11.58 10.46 3.06
CA TYR A 90 11.56 9.92 1.70
C TYR A 90 12.99 9.63 1.17
N GLU A 91 13.99 10.41 1.59
CA GLU A 91 15.41 10.13 1.28
C GLU A 91 15.90 8.81 1.88
N ALA A 92 15.56 8.55 3.15
CA ALA A 92 15.89 7.30 3.82
C ALA A 92 15.13 6.12 3.21
N ASP A 93 13.86 6.33 2.83
CA ASP A 93 13.05 5.31 2.19
C ASP A 93 13.56 4.93 0.79
N VAL A 94 14.11 5.87 0.01
CA VAL A 94 14.80 5.54 -1.25
C VAL A 94 15.98 4.58 -1.00
N LEU A 95 16.83 4.87 -0.02
CA LEU A 95 17.95 3.97 0.33
C LEU A 95 17.44 2.60 0.80
N ARG A 96 16.41 2.57 1.63
CA ARG A 96 15.75 1.34 2.09
C ARG A 96 15.20 0.51 0.92
N LEU A 97 14.58 1.15 -0.07
CA LEU A 97 14.06 0.49 -1.27
C LEU A 97 15.21 -0.07 -2.12
N ILE A 98 16.30 0.67 -2.31
CA ILE A 98 17.49 0.19 -3.03
C ILE A 98 18.01 -1.10 -2.40
N ASP A 99 18.22 -1.08 -1.08
CA ASP A 99 18.72 -2.24 -0.35
C ASP A 99 17.72 -3.41 -0.39
N GLY A 100 16.43 -3.11 -0.25
CA GLY A 100 15.34 -4.09 -0.38
C GLY A 100 15.38 -4.84 -1.71
N PHE A 101 15.43 -4.11 -2.83
CA PHE A 101 15.51 -4.72 -4.17
C PHE A 101 16.81 -5.51 -4.37
N ARG A 102 17.96 -4.95 -3.97
CA ARG A 102 19.25 -5.63 -4.12
C ARG A 102 19.34 -6.90 -3.28
N SER A 103 18.74 -6.92 -2.08
CA SER A 103 18.67 -8.12 -1.23
C SER A 103 17.86 -9.27 -1.84
N ARG A 104 17.05 -8.98 -2.86
CA ARG A 104 16.28 -9.94 -3.65
C ARG A 104 16.87 -10.15 -5.06
N ASP A 105 18.15 -9.81 -5.25
CA ASP A 105 18.90 -9.73 -6.51
C ASP A 105 18.14 -9.08 -7.69
N LEU A 106 17.29 -8.11 -7.41
CA LEU A 106 16.66 -7.28 -8.45
C LEU A 106 17.61 -6.12 -8.79
N HIS A 107 17.82 -5.91 -10.09
CA HIS A 107 18.73 -4.87 -10.56
C HIS A 107 18.13 -3.48 -10.34
N VAL A 108 18.79 -2.68 -9.49
CA VAL A 108 18.48 -1.26 -9.33
C VAL A 108 19.42 -0.46 -10.22
N GLY A 109 18.88 0.02 -11.33
CA GLY A 109 19.67 0.72 -12.35
C GLY A 109 19.99 2.16 -11.98
N SER A 110 18.98 2.92 -11.54
CA SER A 110 19.15 4.35 -11.26
C SER A 110 18.12 4.96 -10.31
N VAL A 111 18.43 6.17 -9.84
CA VAL A 111 17.50 7.05 -9.14
C VAL A 111 17.23 8.28 -10.02
N VAL A 112 15.98 8.71 -10.13
CA VAL A 112 15.61 9.96 -10.77
C VAL A 112 15.07 10.93 -9.72
N VAL A 113 15.70 12.11 -9.65
CA VAL A 113 15.19 13.22 -8.84
C VAL A 113 14.30 14.06 -9.75
N THR A 114 13.01 14.07 -9.47
CA THR A 114 12.00 14.80 -10.25
C THR A 114 11.76 16.19 -9.66
N GLN A 115 11.17 17.10 -10.46
CA GLN A 115 10.89 18.47 -10.04
C GLN A 115 12.12 19.23 -9.50
N VAL A 116 13.30 18.98 -10.08
CA VAL A 116 14.55 19.64 -9.67
C VAL A 116 14.59 21.07 -10.21
N THR A 117 14.92 22.01 -9.33
CA THR A 117 15.18 23.40 -9.65
C THR A 117 16.61 23.78 -9.21
N ASP A 118 17.22 24.77 -9.85
CA ASP A 118 18.63 25.14 -9.62
C ASP A 118 18.91 25.65 -8.19
N ASP A 119 17.88 26.17 -7.52
CA ASP A 119 17.91 26.66 -6.14
C ASP A 119 17.80 25.53 -5.09
N ASN A 120 17.42 24.32 -5.49
CA ASN A 120 17.21 23.20 -4.56
C ASN A 120 18.55 22.59 -4.09
N SER A 121 19.15 23.20 -3.07
CA SER A 121 20.42 22.76 -2.46
C SER A 121 20.34 21.34 -1.86
N GLN A 122 19.20 20.97 -1.27
CA GLN A 122 19.01 19.65 -0.64
C GLN A 122 18.94 18.54 -1.68
N ALA A 123 18.20 18.71 -2.78
CA ALA A 123 18.18 17.76 -3.88
C ALA A 123 19.58 17.56 -4.49
N ARG A 124 20.39 18.63 -4.60
CA ARG A 124 21.79 18.53 -5.04
C ARG A 124 22.67 17.77 -4.04
N ALA A 125 22.46 17.96 -2.74
CA ALA A 125 23.19 17.24 -1.71
C ALA A 125 22.86 15.75 -1.71
N PHE A 126 21.57 15.41 -1.82
CA PHE A 126 21.10 14.03 -1.89
C PHE A 126 21.61 13.32 -3.15
N ARG A 127 21.56 13.98 -4.31
CA ARG A 127 22.17 13.47 -5.56
C ARG A 127 23.64 13.13 -5.37
N ARG A 128 24.45 14.05 -4.83
CA ARG A 128 25.88 13.79 -4.57
C ARG A 128 26.10 12.63 -3.60
N LYS A 129 25.22 12.46 -2.61
CA LYS A 129 25.27 11.33 -1.68
C LYS A 129 25.06 10.00 -2.42
N LEU A 130 24.04 9.92 -3.28
CA LEU A 130 23.74 8.72 -4.07
C LEU A 130 24.86 8.40 -5.08
N GLU A 131 25.41 9.41 -5.76
CA GLU A 131 26.54 9.25 -6.69
C GLU A 131 27.79 8.71 -5.97
N ARG A 132 28.07 9.16 -4.74
CA ARG A 132 29.16 8.60 -3.92
C ARG A 132 28.94 7.15 -3.50
N LEU A 133 27.69 6.71 -3.43
CA LEU A 133 27.31 5.31 -3.21
C LEU A 133 27.36 4.47 -4.50
N GLY A 134 27.82 5.06 -5.62
CA GLY A 134 27.96 4.38 -6.91
C GLY A 134 26.66 4.25 -7.70
N LEU A 135 25.61 5.01 -7.35
CA LEU A 135 24.34 4.99 -8.06
C LEU A 135 24.35 6.00 -9.22
N LYS A 136 23.78 5.61 -10.37
CA LYS A 136 23.44 6.54 -11.44
C LYS A 136 22.26 7.39 -11.00
N VAL A 137 22.37 8.72 -11.11
CA VAL A 137 21.31 9.66 -10.72
C VAL A 137 20.99 10.61 -11.84
N TYR A 138 19.71 10.67 -12.23
CA TYR A 138 19.19 11.52 -13.28
C TYR A 138 18.32 12.64 -12.73
N ARG A 139 18.19 13.73 -13.48
CA ARG A 139 17.41 14.92 -13.11
C ARG A 139 16.28 15.15 -14.09
N HIS A 140 15.07 15.22 -13.55
CA HIS A 140 13.88 15.65 -14.28
C HIS A 140 13.42 17.01 -13.75
N ASN A 141 13.11 17.91 -14.66
CA ASN A 141 12.74 19.29 -14.37
C ASN A 141 11.21 19.43 -14.21
N PRO A 142 10.73 20.45 -13.50
CA PRO A 142 9.32 20.85 -13.58
C PRO A 142 8.97 21.25 -15.02
N ILE A 143 7.87 20.72 -15.53
CA ILE A 143 7.32 21.05 -16.85
C ILE A 143 6.14 22.00 -16.64
N LYS A 144 6.20 23.19 -17.27
CA LYS A 144 5.13 24.19 -17.17
C LYS A 144 3.88 23.66 -17.86
N GLY A 145 2.71 23.86 -17.24
CA GLY A 145 1.43 23.46 -17.84
C GLY A 145 1.16 21.95 -17.79
N TYR A 146 2.00 21.15 -17.13
CA TYR A 146 1.74 19.72 -16.92
C TYR A 146 0.51 19.50 -16.00
N PRO A 147 -0.42 18.57 -16.33
CA PRO A 147 -0.41 17.67 -17.49
C PRO A 147 -1.14 18.21 -18.75
N ASN A 148 -1.76 19.38 -18.69
CA ASN A 148 -2.76 19.84 -19.67
C ASN A 148 -2.19 20.39 -20.99
N ASP A 149 -0.98 20.99 -21.00
CA ASP A 149 -0.38 21.57 -22.21
C ASP A 149 0.42 20.51 -23.00
N VAL A 150 -0.28 19.57 -23.62
CA VAL A 150 0.30 18.40 -24.30
C VAL A 150 1.37 18.79 -25.32
N LYS A 151 1.14 19.85 -26.10
CA LYS A 151 2.10 20.31 -27.13
C LYS A 151 3.41 20.81 -26.52
N HIS A 152 3.33 21.54 -25.41
CA HIS A 152 4.53 21.98 -24.71
C HIS A 152 5.23 20.81 -24.01
N ILE A 153 4.46 19.91 -23.40
CA ILE A 153 4.99 18.73 -22.68
C ILE A 153 5.77 17.82 -23.63
N VAL A 154 5.20 17.51 -24.80
CA VAL A 154 5.82 16.66 -25.84
C VAL A 154 6.71 17.51 -26.75
N SER A 155 7.72 18.16 -26.17
CA SER A 155 8.67 19.00 -26.90
C SER A 155 10.05 19.01 -26.24
N ASP A 156 11.04 19.58 -26.95
CA ASP A 156 12.39 19.81 -26.42
C ASP A 156 12.38 20.69 -25.15
N ALA A 157 11.39 21.59 -25.03
CA ALA A 157 11.20 22.47 -23.88
C ALA A 157 10.41 21.82 -22.73
N GLY A 158 9.72 20.71 -23.00
CA GLY A 158 9.02 19.88 -22.02
C GLY A 158 9.87 18.68 -21.61
N PHE A 159 9.49 17.48 -22.04
CA PHE A 159 10.24 16.25 -21.77
C PHE A 159 11.68 16.28 -22.27
N GLY A 160 12.00 16.99 -23.36
CA GLY A 160 13.38 17.07 -23.85
C GLY A 160 14.37 17.76 -22.91
N ARG A 161 13.90 18.51 -21.91
CA ARG A 161 14.75 19.06 -20.85
C ARG A 161 15.17 18.05 -19.80
N ASN A 162 14.47 16.92 -19.71
CA ASN A 162 14.78 15.89 -18.74
C ASN A 162 16.01 15.09 -19.19
N GLU A 163 16.80 14.64 -18.22
CA GLU A 163 17.88 13.72 -18.53
C GLU A 163 17.30 12.34 -18.87
N TYR A 164 17.72 11.79 -20.01
CA TYR A 164 17.36 10.45 -20.44
C TYR A 164 18.02 9.42 -19.53
N ILE A 165 17.21 8.54 -18.94
CA ILE A 165 17.66 7.44 -18.11
C ILE A 165 18.08 6.30 -19.03
N GLU A 166 19.39 6.02 -19.06
CA GLU A 166 19.95 4.91 -19.82
C GLU A 166 19.67 3.60 -19.08
N THR A 167 18.74 2.83 -19.64
CA THR A 167 18.25 1.55 -19.10
C THR A 167 18.84 0.40 -19.90
N GLU A 168 19.22 -0.66 -19.20
CA GLU A 168 19.87 -1.86 -19.74
C GLU A 168 18.86 -3.00 -19.95
N ARG A 169 17.76 -3.01 -19.18
CA ARG A 169 16.73 -4.05 -19.26
C ARG A 169 15.44 -3.56 -19.90
N SER A 170 14.59 -4.51 -20.22
CA SER A 170 13.44 -4.32 -21.11
C SER A 170 12.12 -4.06 -20.37
N VAL A 171 12.02 -4.47 -19.10
CA VAL A 171 10.93 -4.11 -18.18
C VAL A 171 11.49 -3.15 -17.14
N VAL A 172 11.22 -1.86 -17.32
CA VAL A 172 11.70 -0.82 -16.41
C VAL A 172 10.61 -0.53 -15.38
N VAL A 173 10.78 -1.05 -14.18
CA VAL A 173 9.89 -0.82 -13.03
C VAL A 173 10.20 0.55 -12.43
N VAL A 174 9.27 1.50 -12.60
CA VAL A 174 9.39 2.84 -12.03
C VAL A 174 8.58 2.90 -10.74
N THR A 175 9.27 3.04 -9.61
CA THR A 175 8.66 3.10 -8.27
C THR A 175 9.25 4.24 -7.44
N GLY A 176 8.76 4.45 -6.22
CA GLY A 176 9.21 5.53 -5.35
C GLY A 176 8.64 5.44 -3.94
N PRO A 177 9.06 6.34 -3.03
CA PRO A 177 8.67 6.29 -1.62
C PRO A 177 7.18 6.55 -1.36
N GLY A 178 6.46 7.15 -2.32
CA GLY A 178 5.02 7.32 -2.21
C GLY A 178 4.36 8.04 -3.38
N PRO A 179 3.12 8.55 -3.20
CA PRO A 179 2.44 9.37 -4.19
C PRO A 179 3.17 10.72 -4.37
N GLY A 180 3.07 11.27 -5.58
CA GLY A 180 3.67 12.58 -5.92
C GLY A 180 5.15 12.57 -6.29
N SER A 181 5.84 11.42 -6.24
CA SER A 181 7.27 11.32 -6.58
C SER A 181 7.59 11.47 -8.07
N GLY A 182 6.58 11.54 -8.95
CA GLY A 182 6.75 11.76 -10.39
C GLY A 182 6.90 10.49 -11.24
N LYS A 183 6.50 9.32 -10.74
CA LYS A 183 6.61 8.01 -11.43
C LYS A 183 6.05 8.03 -12.86
N MET A 184 4.77 8.38 -13.03
CA MET A 184 4.12 8.50 -14.33
C MET A 184 4.88 9.45 -15.27
N ALA A 185 5.22 10.65 -14.79
CA ALA A 185 5.93 11.66 -15.59
C ALA A 185 7.31 11.16 -16.04
N THR A 186 8.01 10.41 -15.17
CA THR A 186 9.27 9.75 -15.53
C THR A 186 9.06 8.71 -16.63
N CYS A 187 8.05 7.84 -16.52
CA CYS A 187 7.75 6.88 -17.59
C CYS A 187 7.49 7.59 -18.92
N LEU A 188 6.61 8.60 -18.94
CA LEU A 188 6.26 9.33 -20.17
C LEU A 188 7.46 10.09 -20.75
N SER A 189 8.31 10.67 -19.90
CA SER A 189 9.57 11.29 -20.34
C SER A 189 10.50 10.29 -21.01
N GLN A 190 10.56 9.06 -20.48
CA GLN A 190 11.35 7.99 -21.09
C GLN A 190 10.77 7.53 -22.44
N LEU A 191 9.44 7.39 -22.55
CA LEU A 191 8.78 7.09 -23.82
C LEU A 191 9.13 8.14 -24.88
N TYR A 192 9.07 9.42 -24.53
CA TYR A 192 9.48 10.52 -25.41
C TYR A 192 10.92 10.35 -25.90
N HIS A 193 11.87 10.12 -24.98
CA HIS A 193 13.27 9.98 -25.34
C HIS A 193 13.61 8.73 -26.13
N ASP A 194 12.92 7.61 -25.86
CA ASP A 194 13.04 6.38 -26.64
C ASP A 194 12.53 6.61 -28.06
N HIS A 195 11.38 7.28 -28.23
CA HIS A 195 10.84 7.62 -29.54
C HIS A 195 11.78 8.52 -30.36
N GLN A 196 12.38 9.54 -29.73
CA GLN A 196 13.40 10.39 -30.37
C GLN A 196 14.64 9.60 -30.82
N ARG A 197 14.89 8.43 -30.23
CA ARG A 197 16.01 7.53 -30.54
C ARG A 197 15.62 6.37 -31.45
N GLY A 198 14.37 6.32 -31.94
CA GLY A 198 13.85 5.23 -32.75
C GLY A 198 13.64 3.92 -31.98
N ILE A 199 13.63 3.96 -30.64
CA ILE A 199 13.38 2.80 -29.78
C ILE A 199 11.88 2.68 -29.56
N ARG A 200 11.31 1.53 -29.91
CA ARG A 200 9.91 1.22 -29.58
C ARG A 200 9.79 0.88 -28.11
N SER A 201 8.93 1.60 -27.40
CA SER A 201 8.65 1.37 -25.99
C SER A 201 7.19 1.69 -25.68
N GLY A 202 6.69 1.15 -24.57
CA GLY A 202 5.35 1.43 -24.07
C GLY A 202 5.35 1.78 -22.59
N TYR A 203 4.18 2.22 -22.14
CA TYR A 203 3.91 2.54 -20.75
C TYR A 203 2.74 1.69 -20.27
N ALA A 204 2.80 1.14 -19.06
CA ALA A 204 1.64 0.55 -18.41
C ALA A 204 1.68 0.85 -16.91
N LYS A 205 0.55 0.62 -16.23
CA LYS A 205 0.39 0.85 -14.79
C LYS A 205 0.11 -0.44 -14.05
N TYR A 206 0.88 -0.68 -13.00
CA TYR A 206 0.65 -1.76 -12.04
C TYR A 206 0.07 -1.18 -10.75
N GLU A 207 -1.18 -1.53 -10.46
CA GLU A 207 -1.84 -1.31 -9.17
C GLU A 207 -2.62 -2.56 -8.77
N THR A 208 -2.61 -2.88 -7.49
CA THR A 208 -3.30 -4.06 -6.94
C THR A 208 -4.78 -3.80 -6.69
N PHE A 209 -5.10 -2.58 -6.24
CA PHE A 209 -6.45 -2.14 -5.92
C PHE A 209 -6.73 -0.78 -6.59
N PRO A 210 -7.99 -0.51 -6.98
CA PRO A 210 -9.10 -1.47 -7.00
C PRO A 210 -8.85 -2.62 -7.99
N ILE A 211 -9.53 -3.75 -7.78
CA ILE A 211 -9.47 -4.90 -8.70
C ILE A 211 -10.52 -4.68 -9.77
N TRP A 212 -10.05 -4.42 -10.99
CA TRP A 212 -10.89 -3.94 -12.10
C TRP A 212 -11.99 -4.90 -12.52
N ASN A 213 -11.75 -6.21 -12.43
CA ASN A 213 -12.69 -7.26 -12.82
C ASN A 213 -13.57 -7.78 -11.67
N LEU A 214 -13.52 -7.12 -10.50
CA LEU A 214 -14.51 -7.33 -9.43
C LEU A 214 -15.54 -6.19 -9.44
N PRO A 215 -16.79 -6.46 -9.06
CA PRO A 215 -17.81 -5.41 -8.95
C PRO A 215 -17.40 -4.24 -8.05
N LEU A 216 -17.99 -3.07 -8.30
CA LEU A 216 -17.75 -1.86 -7.51
C LEU A 216 -18.12 -2.05 -6.04
N ASP A 217 -19.22 -2.76 -5.78
CA ASP A 217 -19.74 -3.09 -4.46
C ASP A 217 -19.14 -4.36 -3.85
N HIS A 218 -18.15 -4.98 -4.53
CA HIS A 218 -17.48 -6.16 -3.99
C HIS A 218 -16.68 -5.79 -2.72
N PRO A 219 -16.77 -6.56 -1.63
CA PRO A 219 -16.12 -6.23 -0.35
C PRO A 219 -14.62 -5.96 -0.43
N VAL A 220 -13.91 -6.64 -1.33
CA VAL A 220 -12.47 -6.39 -1.59
C VAL A 220 -12.21 -4.96 -2.09
N ASN A 221 -13.02 -4.46 -3.02
CA ASN A 221 -12.90 -3.08 -3.54
C ASN A 221 -13.33 -2.07 -2.47
N ILE A 222 -14.39 -2.36 -1.71
CA ILE A 222 -14.83 -1.52 -0.59
C ILE A 222 -13.76 -1.46 0.53
N ALA A 223 -13.05 -2.55 0.79
CA ALA A 223 -11.96 -2.56 1.77
C ALA A 223 -10.79 -1.66 1.35
N TYR A 224 -10.52 -1.54 0.04
CA TYR A 224 -9.55 -0.59 -0.49
C TYR A 224 -10.02 0.86 -0.25
N GLU A 225 -11.28 1.17 -0.58
CA GLU A 225 -11.84 2.52 -0.35
C GLU A 225 -11.83 2.90 1.14
N ALA A 226 -12.15 1.95 2.03
CA ALA A 226 -12.03 2.14 3.47
C ALA A 226 -10.57 2.35 3.93
N ALA A 227 -9.58 1.85 3.19
CA ALA A 227 -8.16 2.04 3.47
C ALA A 227 -7.61 3.37 2.93
N THR A 228 -8.33 4.03 2.02
CA THR A 228 -7.97 5.32 1.38
C THR A 228 -8.96 6.45 1.68
N ALA A 229 -9.83 6.27 2.68
CA ALA A 229 -10.88 7.23 3.04
C ALA A 229 -10.33 8.65 3.32
N ASP A 230 -9.08 8.74 3.79
CA ASP A 230 -8.33 9.97 4.04
C ASP A 230 -7.65 10.56 2.78
N LEU A 231 -7.37 9.74 1.76
CA LEU A 231 -6.71 10.15 0.53
C LEU A 231 -7.66 10.65 -0.56
N GLY A 232 -8.97 10.40 -0.40
CA GLY A 232 -10.00 10.83 -1.35
C GLY A 232 -10.01 10.05 -2.66
N ASP A 233 -9.35 8.88 -2.70
CA ASP A 233 -9.45 7.95 -3.80
C ASP A 233 -10.78 7.20 -3.67
N VAL A 234 -11.65 7.35 -4.68
CA VAL A 234 -13.01 6.79 -4.70
C VAL A 234 -13.14 5.84 -5.87
N ASN A 235 -13.62 4.63 -5.60
CA ASN A 235 -13.83 3.64 -6.66
C ASN A 235 -15.02 4.06 -7.53
N MET A 236 -14.93 3.80 -8.83
CA MET A 236 -16.01 4.08 -9.77
C MET A 236 -15.97 3.14 -10.97
N ILE A 237 -17.09 3.05 -11.68
CA ILE A 237 -17.11 2.36 -12.98
C ILE A 237 -16.28 3.15 -13.97
N ASP A 238 -15.41 2.46 -14.72
CA ASP A 238 -14.64 3.06 -15.82
C ASP A 238 -15.59 3.39 -16.99
N PRO A 239 -15.90 4.68 -17.23
CA PRO A 239 -16.83 5.04 -18.29
C PRO A 239 -16.23 4.83 -19.68
N TYR A 240 -14.90 4.86 -19.81
CA TYR A 240 -14.21 4.70 -21.08
C TYR A 240 -14.22 3.24 -21.53
N HIS A 241 -13.98 2.32 -20.61
CA HIS A 241 -14.02 0.89 -20.89
C HIS A 241 -15.45 0.43 -21.22
N LEU A 242 -16.44 0.92 -20.47
CA LEU A 242 -17.86 0.67 -20.76
C LEU A 242 -18.26 1.18 -22.14
N ALA A 243 -17.83 2.38 -22.54
CA ALA A 243 -18.13 2.93 -23.85
C ALA A 243 -17.43 2.18 -25.01
N ALA A 244 -16.20 1.70 -24.78
CA ALA A 244 -15.39 1.04 -25.79
C ALA A 244 -15.76 -0.44 -26.01
N TYR A 245 -16.13 -1.15 -24.94
CA TYR A 245 -16.30 -2.61 -24.95
C TYR A 245 -17.68 -3.08 -24.48
N GLY A 246 -18.48 -2.21 -23.84
CA GLY A 246 -19.76 -2.59 -23.23
C GLY A 246 -19.61 -3.36 -21.91
N GLU A 247 -18.40 -3.41 -21.35
CA GLU A 247 -18.07 -4.16 -20.13
C GLU A 247 -17.98 -3.23 -18.92
N GLN A 248 -18.62 -3.60 -17.82
CA GLN A 248 -18.54 -2.86 -16.56
C GLN A 248 -17.32 -3.33 -15.76
N VAL A 249 -16.38 -2.42 -15.57
CA VAL A 249 -15.13 -2.65 -14.83
C VAL A 249 -14.88 -1.50 -13.87
N VAL A 250 -14.07 -1.74 -12.84
CA VAL A 250 -13.81 -0.78 -11.77
C VAL A 250 -12.46 -0.09 -11.97
N ASN A 251 -12.47 1.23 -11.79
CA ASN A 251 -11.28 2.06 -11.68
C ASN A 251 -11.51 3.07 -10.53
N TYR A 252 -10.75 4.16 -10.46
CA TYR A 252 -10.95 5.20 -9.45
C TYR A 252 -10.82 6.60 -10.05
N ASN A 253 -11.42 7.57 -9.36
CA ASN A 253 -11.57 8.96 -9.81
C ASN A 253 -10.31 9.56 -10.45
N ARG A 254 -9.16 9.48 -9.78
CA ARG A 254 -7.92 10.14 -10.25
C ARG A 254 -7.45 9.64 -11.61
N ASP A 255 -7.51 8.32 -11.84
CA ASP A 255 -7.07 7.72 -13.10
C ASP A 255 -8.09 7.96 -14.21
N VAL A 256 -9.38 7.88 -13.89
CA VAL A 256 -10.47 8.21 -14.82
C VAL A 256 -10.40 9.68 -15.26
N GLU A 257 -10.19 10.60 -14.32
CA GLU A 257 -10.11 12.05 -14.61
C GLU A 257 -8.90 12.42 -15.47
N VAL A 258 -7.74 11.77 -15.25
CA VAL A 258 -6.51 12.08 -16.00
C VAL A 258 -6.43 11.36 -17.35
N PHE A 259 -7.20 10.30 -17.57
CA PHE A 259 -7.11 9.47 -18.76
C PHE A 259 -7.24 10.22 -20.10
N PRO A 260 -8.17 11.18 -20.30
CA PRO A 260 -8.24 11.94 -21.56
C PRO A 260 -6.94 12.66 -21.93
N VAL A 261 -6.27 13.21 -20.91
CA VAL A 261 -4.99 13.91 -21.08
C VAL A 261 -3.89 12.91 -21.41
N LEU A 262 -3.86 11.75 -20.75
CA LEU A 262 -2.91 10.68 -21.06
C LEU A 262 -3.13 10.12 -22.48
N ASN A 263 -4.38 9.93 -22.89
CA ASN A 263 -4.72 9.46 -24.22
C ASN A 263 -4.18 10.39 -25.31
N GLN A 264 -4.36 11.71 -25.12
CA GLN A 264 -3.81 12.72 -26.02
C GLN A 264 -2.27 12.75 -26.01
N LEU A 265 -1.66 12.52 -24.85
CA LEU A 265 -0.20 12.40 -24.72
C LEU A 265 0.32 11.19 -25.52
N PHE A 266 -0.34 10.02 -25.45
CA PHE A 266 0.05 8.85 -26.24
C PHE A 266 -0.10 9.11 -27.74
N GLU A 267 -1.24 9.65 -28.18
CA GLU A 267 -1.44 10.01 -29.60
C GLU A 267 -0.35 10.95 -30.11
N THR A 268 0.08 11.92 -29.30
CA THR A 268 1.14 12.87 -29.67
C THR A 268 2.54 12.23 -29.65
N LEU A 269 2.81 11.32 -28.71
CA LEU A 269 4.12 10.71 -28.50
C LEU A 269 4.43 9.55 -29.45
N ILE A 270 3.43 8.69 -29.71
CA ILE A 270 3.61 7.43 -30.43
C ILE A 270 2.66 7.29 -31.63
N GLY A 271 1.87 8.31 -31.94
CA GLY A 271 1.02 8.42 -33.13
C GLY A 271 -0.41 7.90 -32.96
N GLU A 272 -0.60 6.91 -32.09
CA GLU A 272 -1.90 6.38 -31.70
C GLU A 272 -1.92 6.06 -30.21
N SER A 273 -3.10 6.12 -29.58
CA SER A 273 -3.23 5.63 -28.22
C SER A 273 -3.39 4.10 -28.21
N PRO A 274 -2.57 3.37 -27.44
CA PRO A 274 -2.70 1.92 -27.31
C PRO A 274 -3.86 1.52 -26.38
N TYR A 275 -4.48 2.48 -25.70
CA TYR A 275 -5.46 2.26 -24.65
C TYR A 275 -6.75 2.98 -24.96
N LYS A 276 -7.89 2.30 -24.81
CA LYS A 276 -9.21 2.93 -24.90
C LYS A 276 -9.77 3.32 -23.52
N SER A 277 -9.14 2.86 -22.45
CA SER A 277 -9.53 3.17 -21.07
C SER A 277 -8.34 3.09 -20.09
N PRO A 278 -8.45 3.66 -18.88
CA PRO A 278 -7.46 3.44 -17.82
C PRO A 278 -7.39 1.97 -17.38
N THR A 279 -8.47 1.19 -17.55
CA THR A 279 -8.43 -0.26 -17.33
C THR A 279 -7.50 -0.97 -18.33
N ASP A 280 -7.54 -0.62 -19.62
CA ASP A 280 -6.60 -1.15 -20.64
C ASP A 280 -5.14 -0.81 -20.30
N MET A 281 -4.93 0.39 -19.76
CA MET A 281 -3.62 0.88 -19.33
C MET A 281 -3.04 0.07 -18.15
N GLY A 282 -3.91 -0.52 -17.33
CA GLY A 282 -3.56 -1.40 -16.23
C GLY A 282 -3.05 -2.76 -16.68
N VAL A 283 -2.29 -3.44 -15.81
CA VAL A 283 -1.81 -4.83 -16.04
C VAL A 283 -2.22 -5.81 -14.94
N ASN A 284 -3.12 -5.41 -14.03
CA ASN A 284 -3.47 -6.18 -12.83
C ASN A 284 -4.21 -7.49 -13.14
N MET A 285 -3.69 -8.61 -12.63
CA MET A 285 -4.29 -9.96 -12.77
C MET A 285 -4.84 -10.53 -11.44
N VAL A 286 -4.83 -9.76 -10.35
CA VAL A 286 -5.16 -10.23 -9.00
C VAL A 286 -6.55 -10.85 -8.91
N GLY A 287 -7.57 -10.26 -9.53
CA GLY A 287 -8.95 -10.76 -9.45
C GLY A 287 -9.14 -12.17 -10.01
N PHE A 288 -8.33 -12.58 -11.00
CA PHE A 288 -8.38 -13.93 -11.59
C PHE A 288 -7.74 -15.01 -10.71
N CYS A 289 -7.04 -14.60 -9.64
CA CYS A 289 -6.30 -15.50 -8.75
C CYS A 289 -6.99 -15.66 -7.39
N ILE A 290 -8.24 -15.19 -7.26
CA ILE A 290 -9.08 -15.47 -6.10
C ILE A 290 -9.57 -16.91 -6.21
N SER A 291 -9.11 -17.76 -5.29
CA SER A 291 -9.43 -19.20 -5.28
C SER A 291 -10.64 -19.54 -4.40
N ASP A 292 -10.96 -18.68 -3.42
CA ASP A 292 -12.16 -18.78 -2.58
C ASP A 292 -12.69 -17.37 -2.29
N GLU A 293 -13.75 -17.02 -3.01
CA GLU A 293 -14.42 -15.72 -2.92
C GLU A 293 -14.98 -15.45 -1.53
N ALA A 294 -15.60 -16.44 -0.89
CA ALA A 294 -16.20 -16.29 0.45
C ALA A 294 -15.15 -16.04 1.53
N ALA A 295 -13.92 -16.57 1.36
CA ALA A 295 -12.81 -16.25 2.25
C ALA A 295 -12.35 -14.78 2.07
N CYS A 296 -12.19 -14.31 0.83
CA CYS A 296 -11.81 -12.92 0.54
C CYS A 296 -12.88 -11.92 0.97
N VAL A 297 -14.17 -12.22 0.74
CA VAL A 297 -15.31 -11.41 1.19
C VAL A 297 -15.26 -11.21 2.71
N ARG A 298 -15.25 -12.31 3.48
CA ARG A 298 -15.18 -12.23 4.95
C ARG A 298 -13.95 -11.50 5.45
N ALA A 299 -12.78 -11.74 4.82
CA ALA A 299 -11.54 -11.10 5.21
C ALA A 299 -11.57 -9.58 4.99
N SER A 300 -12.21 -9.16 3.89
CA SER A 300 -12.39 -7.76 3.49
C SER A 300 -13.41 -7.04 4.39
N GLU A 301 -14.55 -7.65 4.70
CA GLU A 301 -15.53 -7.11 5.65
C GLU A 301 -14.88 -6.85 7.02
N GLN A 302 -14.08 -7.81 7.51
CA GLN A 302 -13.33 -7.63 8.75
C GLN A 302 -12.28 -6.52 8.64
N GLU A 303 -11.66 -6.31 7.47
CA GLU A 303 -10.76 -5.17 7.24
C GLU A 303 -11.49 -3.84 7.29
N VAL A 304 -12.68 -3.72 6.68
CA VAL A 304 -13.51 -2.49 6.76
C VAL A 304 -13.83 -2.14 8.20
N ILE A 305 -14.26 -3.12 9.01
CA ILE A 305 -14.53 -2.89 10.45
C ILE A 305 -13.25 -2.46 11.19
N ARG A 306 -12.09 -3.07 10.89
CA ARG A 306 -10.80 -2.63 11.47
C ARG A 306 -10.48 -1.18 11.10
N ARG A 307 -10.71 -0.78 9.85
CA ARG A 307 -10.47 0.58 9.38
C ARG A 307 -11.35 1.58 10.10
N TRP A 308 -12.62 1.26 10.30
CA TRP A 308 -13.53 2.10 11.09
C TRP A 308 -13.00 2.35 12.51
N PHE A 309 -12.66 1.28 13.25
CA PHE A 309 -12.11 1.42 14.62
C PHE A 309 -10.80 2.19 14.63
N LYS A 310 -9.92 1.96 13.66
CA LYS A 310 -8.63 2.66 13.56
C LYS A 310 -8.83 4.17 13.34
N SER A 311 -9.72 4.55 12.43
CA SER A 311 -10.04 5.96 12.17
C SER A 311 -10.70 6.62 13.38
N ALA A 312 -11.70 5.98 13.99
CA ALA A 312 -12.39 6.52 15.16
C ALA A 312 -11.44 6.71 16.36
N VAL A 313 -10.52 5.77 16.60
CA VAL A 313 -9.51 5.92 17.66
C VAL A 313 -8.53 7.05 17.36
N HIS A 314 -8.06 7.16 16.12
CA HIS A 314 -7.16 8.23 15.70
C HIS A 314 -7.81 9.62 15.82
N GLU A 315 -9.03 9.79 15.28
CA GLU A 315 -9.80 11.02 15.38
C GLU A 315 -10.03 11.41 16.84
N ARG A 316 -10.35 10.43 17.70
CA ARG A 316 -10.51 10.67 19.14
C ARG A 316 -9.21 11.09 19.83
N ALA A 317 -8.08 10.45 19.49
CA ALA A 317 -6.78 10.74 20.09
C ALA A 317 -6.26 12.13 19.70
N GLU A 318 -6.46 12.51 18.44
CA GLU A 318 -6.02 13.79 17.88
C GLU A 318 -7.07 14.90 18.01
N MET A 319 -8.23 14.62 18.62
CA MET A 319 -9.36 15.54 18.75
C MET A 319 -9.85 16.12 17.42
N LEU A 320 -9.90 15.28 16.39
CA LEU A 320 -10.37 15.62 15.04
C LEU A 320 -11.88 15.36 14.90
N GLU A 321 -12.48 16.01 13.90
CA GLU A 321 -13.83 15.69 13.46
C GLU A 321 -13.88 14.30 12.77
N PRO A 322 -15.01 13.58 12.86
CA PRO A 322 -15.12 12.18 12.43
C PRO A 322 -15.29 11.99 10.91
N ASP A 323 -14.52 12.69 10.07
CA ASP A 323 -14.69 12.62 8.59
C ASP A 323 -14.36 11.22 8.02
N ALA A 324 -13.24 10.62 8.42
CA ALA A 324 -12.83 9.32 7.87
C ALA A 324 -13.68 8.18 8.44
N SER A 325 -13.98 8.20 9.74
CA SER A 325 -14.83 7.16 10.34
C SER A 325 -16.28 7.21 9.86
N GLU A 326 -16.84 8.39 9.58
CA GLU A 326 -18.19 8.52 9.00
C GLU A 326 -18.24 7.99 7.56
N ARG A 327 -17.25 8.29 6.72
CA ARG A 327 -17.17 7.71 5.36
C ARG A 327 -17.10 6.18 5.41
N ILE A 328 -16.26 5.63 6.28
CA ILE A 328 -16.16 4.16 6.43
C ILE A 328 -17.47 3.57 6.98
N ALA A 329 -18.21 4.29 7.84
CA ALA A 329 -19.51 3.83 8.32
C ALA A 329 -20.56 3.72 7.20
N LEU A 330 -20.50 4.59 6.18
CA LEU A 330 -21.33 4.47 4.98
C LEU A 330 -20.97 3.21 4.18
N LEU A 331 -19.67 2.93 4.01
CA LEU A 331 -19.19 1.69 3.38
C LEU A 331 -19.62 0.43 4.14
N MET A 332 -19.58 0.46 5.48
CA MET A 332 -20.11 -0.62 6.32
C MET A 332 -21.61 -0.82 6.11
N SER A 333 -22.38 0.27 5.99
CA SER A 333 -23.81 0.22 5.72
C SER A 333 -24.12 -0.38 4.34
N GLN A 334 -23.33 -0.05 3.32
CA GLN A 334 -23.43 -0.65 1.99
C GLN A 334 -23.17 -2.16 2.00
N LEU A 335 -22.21 -2.60 2.82
CA LEU A 335 -21.92 -4.02 3.03
C LEU A 335 -22.92 -4.73 3.94
N GLY A 336 -23.83 -4.01 4.59
CA GLY A 336 -24.76 -4.58 5.58
C GLY A 336 -24.06 -5.11 6.84
N ILE A 337 -22.87 -4.59 7.17
CA ILE A 337 -22.08 -4.98 8.34
C ILE A 337 -22.04 -3.88 9.39
N THR A 338 -21.78 -4.27 10.62
CA THR A 338 -21.69 -3.43 11.80
C THR A 338 -20.43 -3.75 12.60
N GLN A 339 -20.14 -2.95 13.62
CA GLN A 339 -19.04 -3.24 14.55
C GLN A 339 -19.24 -4.60 15.28
N ALA A 340 -20.48 -5.04 15.46
CA ALA A 340 -20.79 -6.28 16.16
C ALA A 340 -20.42 -7.54 15.36
N ASP A 341 -20.28 -7.42 14.04
CA ASP A 341 -19.84 -8.52 13.16
C ASP A 341 -18.35 -8.84 13.31
N ARG A 342 -17.61 -8.03 14.07
CA ARG A 342 -16.28 -8.39 14.55
C ARG A 342 -16.40 -9.22 15.83
N PRO A 343 -16.03 -10.53 15.84
CA PRO A 343 -16.38 -11.47 16.92
C PRO A 343 -15.93 -11.07 18.33
N VAL A 344 -14.87 -10.28 18.44
CA VAL A 344 -14.29 -9.85 19.72
C VAL A 344 -15.00 -8.63 20.34
N VAL A 345 -15.80 -7.88 19.59
CA VAL A 345 -16.41 -6.62 20.06
C VAL A 345 -17.49 -6.88 21.10
N GLY A 346 -18.45 -7.75 20.79
CA GLY A 346 -19.54 -8.11 21.71
C GLY A 346 -19.04 -8.66 23.06
N PRO A 347 -18.13 -9.66 23.06
CA PRO A 347 -17.54 -10.21 24.28
C PRO A 347 -16.78 -9.18 25.13
N ALA A 348 -15.96 -8.31 24.53
CA ALA A 348 -15.27 -7.26 25.26
C ALA A 348 -16.26 -6.29 25.94
N ASN A 349 -17.27 -5.83 25.20
CA ASN A 349 -18.31 -4.92 25.72
C ASN A 349 -19.16 -5.57 26.82
N ALA A 350 -19.43 -6.88 26.72
CA ALA A 350 -20.17 -7.62 27.75
C ALA A 350 -19.38 -7.71 29.07
N VAL A 351 -18.07 -7.93 28.99
CA VAL A 351 -17.19 -7.92 30.18
C VAL A 351 -17.15 -6.53 30.80
N GLU A 352 -16.90 -5.49 30.00
CA GLU A 352 -16.89 -4.10 30.48
C GLU A 352 -18.21 -3.73 31.16
N LYS A 353 -19.36 -4.04 30.55
CA LYS A 353 -20.68 -3.75 31.11
C LYS A 353 -20.90 -4.40 32.47
N ARG A 354 -20.43 -5.64 32.64
CA ARG A 354 -20.55 -6.44 33.88
C ARG A 354 -19.58 -5.96 34.95
N THR A 355 -18.35 -5.59 34.60
CA THR A 355 -17.30 -5.22 35.57
C THR A 355 -17.19 -3.73 35.83
N LYS A 356 -17.83 -2.89 34.99
CA LYS A 356 -17.70 -1.41 35.02
C LYS A 356 -16.25 -0.93 34.93
N ALA A 357 -15.43 -1.67 34.20
CA ALA A 357 -14.01 -1.42 34.02
C ALA A 357 -13.56 -1.89 32.64
N PRO A 358 -12.47 -1.34 32.08
CA PRO A 358 -11.96 -1.74 30.76
C PRO A 358 -11.82 -3.26 30.63
N ALA A 359 -12.08 -3.76 29.42
CA ALA A 359 -12.06 -5.16 29.07
C ALA A 359 -11.35 -5.38 27.72
N ALA A 360 -10.91 -6.61 27.49
CA ALA A 360 -10.27 -7.02 26.24
C ALA A 360 -10.78 -8.39 25.80
N ALA A 361 -10.73 -8.66 24.50
CA ALA A 361 -11.08 -9.96 23.92
C ALA A 361 -10.20 -10.26 22.71
N ILE A 362 -9.88 -11.54 22.52
CA ILE A 362 -9.11 -12.07 21.40
C ILE A 362 -9.78 -13.32 20.85
N GLU A 363 -9.80 -13.46 19.54
CA GLU A 363 -10.23 -14.67 18.85
C GLU A 363 -8.99 -15.52 18.52
N LEU A 364 -8.99 -16.77 18.98
CA LEU A 364 -7.92 -17.72 18.74
C LEU A 364 -8.07 -18.38 17.35
N PRO A 365 -7.03 -19.04 16.81
CA PRO A 365 -7.11 -19.70 15.49
C PRO A 365 -8.24 -20.71 15.32
N GLY A 366 -8.74 -21.30 16.43
CA GLY A 366 -9.89 -22.21 16.44
C GLY A 366 -11.25 -21.52 16.50
N GLY A 367 -11.32 -20.18 16.48
CA GLY A 367 -12.55 -19.40 16.59
C GLY A 367 -13.05 -19.16 18.02
N GLU A 368 -12.38 -19.74 19.03
CA GLU A 368 -12.70 -19.48 20.43
C GLU A 368 -12.35 -18.04 20.80
N VAL A 369 -13.29 -17.32 21.43
CA VAL A 369 -13.07 -15.97 21.93
C VAL A 369 -12.72 -16.02 23.42
N VAL A 370 -11.50 -15.58 23.73
CA VAL A 370 -11.00 -15.45 25.10
C VAL A 370 -11.08 -14.00 25.54
N THR A 371 -11.51 -13.76 26.77
CA THR A 371 -11.67 -12.41 27.33
C THR A 371 -10.71 -12.14 28.49
N GLY A 372 -10.41 -10.87 28.72
CA GLY A 372 -9.68 -10.37 29.87
C GLY A 372 -10.45 -9.24 30.54
N LYS A 373 -10.39 -9.21 31.87
CA LYS A 373 -11.00 -8.17 32.70
C LYS A 373 -9.93 -7.44 33.50
N THR A 374 -10.15 -6.15 33.75
CA THR A 374 -9.33 -5.41 34.70
C THR A 374 -9.49 -5.98 36.11
N SER A 375 -8.38 -6.20 36.81
CA SER A 375 -8.34 -6.67 38.19
C SER A 375 -7.48 -5.75 39.06
N ALA A 376 -7.23 -6.13 40.31
CA ALA A 376 -6.29 -5.41 41.18
C ALA A 376 -4.83 -5.57 40.70
N LEU A 377 -4.50 -6.72 40.11
CA LEU A 377 -3.15 -7.06 39.68
C LEU A 377 -2.89 -6.73 38.20
N LEU A 378 -3.84 -7.07 37.32
CA LEU A 378 -3.66 -7.04 35.87
C LEU A 378 -4.58 -6.02 35.20
N GLY A 379 -4.05 -5.32 34.20
CA GLY A 379 -4.87 -4.68 33.17
C GLY A 379 -5.62 -5.71 32.32
N ALA A 380 -6.70 -5.28 31.66
CA ALA A 380 -7.54 -6.17 30.87
C ALA A 380 -6.79 -6.90 29.74
N SER A 381 -5.90 -6.20 29.04
CA SER A 381 -5.09 -6.77 27.96
C SER A 381 -4.12 -7.84 28.47
N SER A 382 -3.42 -7.60 29.58
CA SER A 382 -2.52 -8.58 30.18
C SER A 382 -3.28 -9.82 30.68
N ALA A 383 -4.45 -9.61 31.30
CA ALA A 383 -5.32 -10.72 31.71
C ALA A 383 -5.80 -11.53 30.51
N MET A 384 -6.20 -10.87 29.41
CA MET A 384 -6.60 -11.53 28.17
C MET A 384 -5.46 -12.36 27.58
N LEU A 385 -4.22 -11.86 27.58
CA LEU A 385 -3.05 -12.59 27.08
C LEU A 385 -2.77 -13.85 27.91
N ILE A 386 -2.75 -13.74 29.24
CA ILE A 386 -2.57 -14.91 30.12
C ILE A 386 -3.66 -15.96 29.89
N ASN A 387 -4.93 -15.52 29.79
CA ASN A 387 -6.04 -16.42 29.54
C ASN A 387 -5.90 -17.12 28.18
N ALA A 388 -5.54 -16.37 27.13
CA ALA A 388 -5.33 -16.91 25.80
C ALA A 388 -4.18 -17.94 25.77
N LEU A 389 -3.08 -17.66 26.46
CA LEU A 389 -1.94 -18.59 26.57
C LEU A 389 -2.33 -19.88 27.31
N LYS A 390 -3.10 -19.77 28.39
CA LYS A 390 -3.62 -20.94 29.12
C LYS A 390 -4.51 -21.80 28.24
N THR A 391 -5.44 -21.18 27.50
CA THR A 391 -6.29 -21.89 26.55
C THR A 391 -5.46 -22.61 25.48
N LEU A 392 -4.51 -21.92 24.85
CA LEU A 392 -3.63 -22.51 23.82
C LEU A 392 -2.74 -23.63 24.35
N ALA A 393 -2.28 -23.54 25.60
CA ALA A 393 -1.47 -24.56 26.27
C ALA A 393 -2.29 -25.65 26.98
N ASN A 394 -3.63 -25.59 26.91
CA ASN A 394 -4.55 -26.48 27.61
C ASN A 394 -4.29 -26.55 29.14
N ILE A 395 -4.04 -25.40 29.76
CA ILE A 395 -3.82 -25.23 31.20
C ILE A 395 -5.14 -24.82 31.86
N ASP A 396 -5.54 -25.50 32.95
CA ASP A 396 -6.78 -25.19 33.69
C ASP A 396 -6.79 -23.74 34.18
N ASP A 397 -7.94 -23.07 34.06
CA ASP A 397 -8.07 -21.65 34.39
C ASP A 397 -7.78 -21.33 35.87
N ARG A 398 -7.85 -22.32 36.76
CA ARG A 398 -7.53 -22.15 38.18
C ARG A 398 -6.03 -22.06 38.46
N ILE A 399 -5.18 -22.46 37.51
CA ILE A 399 -3.73 -22.43 37.67
C ILE A 399 -3.23 -20.98 37.54
N GLN A 400 -2.56 -20.49 38.58
CA GLN A 400 -1.86 -19.22 38.56
C GLN A 400 -0.48 -19.40 37.92
N LEU A 401 -0.22 -18.69 36.82
CA LEU A 401 1.04 -18.75 36.09
C LEU A 401 2.09 -17.76 36.61
N LEU A 402 1.66 -16.69 37.27
CA LEU A 402 2.55 -15.63 37.74
C LEU A 402 2.86 -15.85 39.22
N SER A 403 4.15 -15.98 39.54
CA SER A 403 4.62 -16.09 40.91
C SER A 403 4.52 -14.74 41.64
N PRO A 404 4.10 -14.69 42.91
CA PRO A 404 4.20 -13.49 43.72
C PRO A 404 5.61 -12.87 43.71
N ASP A 405 6.65 -13.70 43.80
CA ASP A 405 8.05 -13.27 43.84
C ASP A 405 8.50 -12.56 42.55
N SER A 406 7.86 -12.87 41.41
CA SER A 406 8.11 -12.17 40.14
C SER A 406 7.34 -10.85 40.00
N ILE A 407 6.21 -10.72 40.70
CA ILE A 407 5.30 -9.57 40.61
C ILE A 407 5.71 -8.47 41.57
N GLU A 408 6.03 -8.85 42.82
CA GLU A 408 6.22 -7.92 43.93
C GLU A 408 7.29 -6.84 43.65
N PRO A 409 8.47 -7.15 43.09
CA PRO A 409 9.48 -6.13 42.79
C PRO A 409 8.99 -5.08 41.79
N ILE A 410 8.18 -5.48 40.81
CA ILE A 410 7.61 -4.57 39.80
C ILE A 410 6.60 -3.63 40.46
N GLN A 411 5.71 -4.18 41.31
CA GLN A 411 4.73 -3.37 42.03
C GLN A 411 5.38 -2.40 43.02
N GLN A 412 6.40 -2.84 43.77
CA GLN A 412 7.16 -1.99 44.69
C GLN A 412 7.89 -0.87 43.95
N LEU A 413 8.46 -1.15 42.78
CA LEU A 413 9.06 -0.12 41.94
C LEU A 413 8.01 0.91 41.50
N LYS A 414 6.85 0.47 40.98
CA LYS A 414 5.78 1.37 40.51
C LYS A 414 5.22 2.25 41.60
N THR A 415 4.83 1.68 42.74
CA THR A 415 4.12 2.42 43.79
C THR A 415 5.06 3.05 44.81
N GLY A 416 6.15 2.38 45.16
CA GLY A 416 7.09 2.82 46.19
C GLY A 416 8.15 3.80 45.70
N ILE A 417 8.59 3.69 44.44
CA ILE A 417 9.71 4.49 43.91
C ILE A 417 9.24 5.46 42.83
N LEU A 418 8.49 4.98 41.84
CA LEU A 418 8.03 5.79 40.70
C LEU A 418 6.80 6.65 41.03
N GLY A 419 6.21 6.48 42.22
CA GLY A 419 5.08 7.29 42.70
C GLY A 419 3.77 7.06 41.94
N SER A 420 3.63 5.93 41.23
CA SER A 420 2.37 5.57 40.57
C SER A 420 1.34 5.09 41.61
N GLU A 421 0.12 5.60 41.55
CA GLU A 421 -0.99 5.12 42.40
C GLU A 421 -1.58 3.80 41.89
N ASN A 422 -1.26 3.39 40.65
CA ASN A 422 -1.84 2.22 40.01
C ASN A 422 -0.83 1.05 39.99
N PRO A 423 -1.02 0.00 40.81
CA PRO A 423 -0.11 -1.14 40.89
C PRO A 423 -0.32 -2.17 39.78
N ARG A 424 -1.25 -1.92 38.83
CA ARG A 424 -1.58 -2.88 37.78
C ARG A 424 -0.42 -3.06 36.81
N LEU A 425 -0.20 -4.30 36.41
CA LEU A 425 0.79 -4.66 35.42
C LEU A 425 0.25 -4.50 34.00
N HIS A 426 1.05 -3.88 33.14
CA HIS A 426 0.83 -3.74 31.71
C HIS A 426 1.33 -4.97 30.95
N THR A 427 1.12 -5.04 29.64
CA THR A 427 1.42 -6.25 28.85
C THR A 427 2.91 -6.54 28.68
N ASP A 428 3.78 -5.55 28.87
CA ASP A 428 5.23 -5.65 28.83
C ASP A 428 5.84 -6.09 30.16
N GLU A 429 5.14 -5.83 31.27
CA GLU A 429 5.54 -6.20 32.63
C GLU A 429 5.06 -7.60 33.04
N VAL A 430 4.11 -8.17 32.29
CA VAL A 430 3.50 -9.50 32.50
C VAL A 430 4.06 -10.48 31.48
#